data_AF-A0A2E7LNH1-F1
#
_entry.id   AF-A0A2E7LNH1-F1
#
_cell.length_a   1.000
_cell.length_b   1.000
_cell.length_c   1.000
_cell.angle_alpha   90.00
_cell.angle_beta   90.00
_cell.angle_gamma   90.00
#
_symmetry.space_group_name_H-M   'P 1'
#
loop_
_entity.id
_entity.type
_entity.pdbx_description
1 polymer ?
#
loop_
_entity_poly.entity_id
_entity_poly.type
_entity_poly.pdbx_seq_one_letter_code
_entity_poly.pdbx_strand_id
1 'polypeptide(L)'
;MAIIPLSRENLDSVTLELNPRRNFSSSSLGISGSVYVFAEHSPFSKEMMKLAPFNDQKVDASSLEEYRKGIFGNISLEGIAASGSITGSNYSAVTTGMTLTMTDAAGTVYSAETISSGYTPSTSTSDRIGIDGMSTNEDLAIAVAESLDQARQFGVASPRDIENGTKLLRIEKPVRSGAKIFIKMLDTGYSGNQVFGGTLVSGAPLTAVDMSGGTGPDISSQFDEYFSRVTNTAISPRTHKQLEILRFEPSNTFTSDTIRKVVVTDVLFPFYRTTYTSTQFAYGNYHSINFFTGAMVPTCSALIYPSPLTESNDPTTGLDDEVWDYNVYTGFTFAFQVNPRRTIPNTTAEYHASTIMHMSSCYAVSIVTGSRRNPAGYPENFRVMLQLSHSADTPPSEVNLAAVDAGTNTYPNDLIFLSQPQLTLGHWNHVAVTWGALHNDHTGSFWFDGEEETKTKFIVPSASINTGSTALMSPYTFNPLFIGNYFDGPALIDRSPADDIGVKGFFNPGAASTEGVYNFGVSMLEPSPGTLSHPCNVELADIRIYGDVIPRDSISSASYQGPDNLSGSLKFYLPPFFTKDSPKRKVLQTPFQSTQRTTDTPFNVELSFGVNGRDINLQNYCREFRRGNYPRLFFLT
;
A
#
# COMPACT_ATOMS: atom_id res chain seq x y z
N MET A 1 -10.33 -32.06 -3.45
CA MET A 1 -10.28 -30.59 -3.42
C MET A 1 -9.02 -30.18 -4.15
N ALA A 2 -9.14 -29.41 -5.24
CA ALA A 2 -7.99 -28.89 -5.97
C ALA A 2 -7.87 -27.40 -5.65
N ILE A 3 -6.72 -26.99 -5.15
CA ILE A 3 -6.38 -25.58 -4.93
C ILE A 3 -5.75 -25.09 -6.22
N ILE A 4 -6.42 -24.17 -6.90
CA ILE A 4 -5.91 -23.52 -8.12
C ILE A 4 -5.24 -22.21 -7.70
N PRO A 5 -3.96 -21.98 -8.06
CA PRO A 5 -3.30 -20.70 -7.80
C PRO A 5 -3.95 -19.60 -8.65
N LEU A 6 -4.42 -18.53 -7.99
CA LEU A 6 -4.96 -17.35 -8.66
C LEU A 6 -3.81 -16.57 -9.30
N SER A 7 -3.79 -16.55 -10.62
CA SER A 7 -2.84 -15.76 -11.41
C SER A 7 -3.30 -14.30 -11.52
N ARG A 8 -2.42 -13.40 -11.97
CA ARG A 8 -2.70 -11.95 -12.03
C ARG A 8 -3.88 -11.58 -12.94
N GLU A 9 -4.17 -12.44 -13.90
CA GLU A 9 -5.31 -12.40 -14.81
C GLU A 9 -6.63 -12.87 -14.19
N ASN A 10 -6.59 -13.43 -12.97
CA ASN A 10 -7.76 -13.67 -12.12
C ASN A 10 -8.08 -12.47 -11.19
N LEU A 11 -7.30 -11.39 -11.25
CA LEU A 11 -7.47 -10.19 -10.44
C LEU A 11 -7.71 -9.00 -11.37
N ASP A 12 -8.86 -8.34 -11.26
CA ASP A 12 -9.15 -7.10 -11.96
C ASP A 12 -8.85 -5.92 -11.04
N SER A 13 -7.86 -5.10 -11.41
CA SER A 13 -7.48 -3.91 -10.65
C SER A 13 -8.12 -2.68 -11.29
N VAL A 14 -9.22 -2.21 -10.71
CA VAL A 14 -9.92 -1.01 -11.17
C VAL A 14 -9.43 0.20 -10.37
N THR A 15 -8.85 1.18 -11.06
CA THR A 15 -8.48 2.48 -10.48
C THR A 15 -9.61 3.47 -10.75
N LEU A 16 -10.29 3.91 -9.68
CA LEU A 16 -11.36 4.90 -9.77
C LEU A 16 -10.78 6.31 -9.54
N GLU A 17 -10.71 7.11 -10.60
CA GLU A 17 -10.33 8.52 -10.48
C GLU A 17 -11.55 9.36 -10.12
N LEU A 18 -11.62 9.78 -8.85
CA LEU A 18 -12.79 10.49 -8.29
C LEU A 18 -12.86 11.97 -8.68
N ASN A 19 -11.80 12.52 -9.26
CA ASN A 19 -11.72 13.92 -9.71
C ASN A 19 -11.21 14.02 -11.15
N PRO A 20 -11.94 13.46 -12.14
CA PRO A 20 -11.46 13.42 -13.51
C PRO A 20 -11.25 14.83 -14.07
N ARG A 21 -10.14 15.04 -14.79
CA ARG A 21 -9.80 16.30 -15.45
C ARG A 21 -9.88 16.15 -16.97
N ARG A 22 -10.38 17.18 -17.66
CA ARG A 22 -10.27 17.32 -19.12
C ARG A 22 -9.19 18.33 -19.43
N ASN A 23 -8.24 17.92 -20.27
CA ASN A 23 -7.19 18.80 -20.78
C ASN A 23 -7.63 19.39 -22.11
N PHE A 24 -7.29 20.66 -22.37
CA PHE A 24 -7.48 21.29 -23.67
C PHE A 24 -6.19 21.96 -24.13
N SER A 25 -5.99 21.99 -25.45
CA SER A 25 -4.88 22.64 -26.12
C SER A 25 -5.43 23.35 -27.37
N SER A 26 -5.13 24.64 -27.51
CA SER A 26 -5.54 25.43 -28.68
C SER A 26 -4.33 25.75 -29.56
N SER A 27 -4.43 25.41 -30.84
CA SER A 27 -3.33 25.51 -31.82
C SER A 27 -3.11 26.92 -32.36
N SER A 28 -3.98 27.89 -32.08
CA SER A 28 -3.84 29.26 -32.57
C SER A 28 -3.01 30.16 -31.64
N LEU A 29 -2.82 29.80 -30.36
CA LEU A 29 -2.09 30.60 -29.36
C LEU A 29 -1.20 29.79 -28.40
N GLY A 30 -1.11 28.46 -28.55
CA GLY A 30 -0.24 27.61 -27.73
C GLY A 30 -0.66 27.46 -26.26
N ILE A 31 -1.86 27.89 -25.89
CA ILE A 31 -2.38 27.77 -24.52
C ILE A 31 -2.90 26.35 -24.30
N SER A 32 -2.41 25.71 -23.24
CA SER A 32 -2.89 24.43 -22.75
C SER A 32 -3.25 24.52 -21.26
N GLY A 33 -4.28 23.78 -20.86
CA GLY A 33 -4.77 23.79 -19.49
C GLY A 33 -5.65 22.57 -19.19
N SER A 34 -6.06 22.43 -17.92
CA SER A 34 -6.92 21.33 -17.46
C SER A 34 -8.05 21.86 -16.59
N VAL A 35 -9.26 21.35 -16.76
CA VAL A 35 -10.44 21.68 -15.95
C VAL A 35 -11.05 20.40 -15.41
N TYR A 36 -11.49 20.41 -14.15
CA TYR A 36 -12.21 19.28 -13.56
C TYR A 36 -13.57 19.10 -14.25
N VAL A 37 -13.94 17.85 -14.51
CA VAL A 37 -15.21 17.51 -15.15
C VAL A 37 -16.41 17.83 -14.26
N PHE A 38 -16.21 17.87 -12.93
CA PHE A 38 -17.22 18.23 -11.95
C PHE A 38 -16.80 19.52 -11.22
N ALA A 39 -17.70 20.50 -11.17
CA ALA A 39 -17.46 21.80 -10.52
C ALA A 39 -17.48 21.71 -8.98
N GLU A 40 -18.24 20.78 -8.42
CA GLU A 40 -18.33 20.54 -6.98
C GLU A 40 -17.46 19.34 -6.60
N HIS A 41 -16.23 19.60 -6.16
CA HIS A 41 -15.32 18.56 -5.67
C HIS A 41 -15.07 18.72 -4.17
N SER A 42 -15.11 17.61 -3.42
CA SER A 42 -14.71 17.58 -2.02
C SER A 42 -13.33 16.92 -1.89
N PRO A 43 -12.39 17.47 -1.13
CA PRO A 43 -11.12 16.80 -0.83
C PRO A 43 -11.28 15.60 0.12
N PHE A 44 -12.47 15.39 0.68
CA PHE A 44 -12.81 14.26 1.55
C PHE A 44 -14.11 13.61 1.10
N SER A 45 -14.12 12.27 1.05
CA SER A 45 -15.36 11.50 0.87
C SER A 45 -16.23 11.64 2.11
N LYS A 46 -17.43 12.20 1.95
CA LYS A 46 -18.46 12.12 2.96
C LYS A 46 -19.79 11.82 2.28
N GLU A 47 -20.01 10.55 1.95
CA GLU A 47 -21.29 9.84 2.06
C GLU A 47 -21.22 8.50 1.33
N MET A 48 -21.40 7.40 2.06
CA MET A 48 -21.45 6.03 1.50
C MET A 48 -22.80 5.32 1.71
N MET A 49 -23.84 6.04 2.16
CA MET A 49 -25.21 5.51 2.18
C MET A 49 -26.28 6.57 1.96
N LYS A 50 -27.35 6.14 1.28
CA LYS A 50 -28.58 6.88 0.98
C LYS A 50 -29.38 7.08 2.27
N LEU A 51 -29.34 8.29 2.84
CA LEU A 51 -30.21 8.66 3.96
C LEU A 51 -31.68 8.65 3.51
N ALA A 52 -32.56 8.16 4.39
CA ALA A 52 -34.01 8.08 4.18
C ALA A 52 -34.63 9.45 3.82
N PRO A 53 -35.74 9.48 3.05
CA PRO A 53 -36.21 10.68 2.36
C PRO A 53 -36.96 11.59 3.34
N PHE A 54 -36.24 12.46 4.04
CA PHE A 54 -36.87 13.56 4.77
C PHE A 54 -36.88 14.82 3.92
N ASN A 55 -38.07 15.05 3.37
CA ASN A 55 -38.60 16.24 2.74
C ASN A 55 -37.77 16.77 1.56
N ASP A 56 -37.93 16.12 0.41
CA ASP A 56 -37.73 16.74 -0.91
C ASP A 56 -38.72 17.91 -1.05
N GLN A 57 -38.37 19.07 -0.50
CA GLN A 57 -38.51 20.23 -1.37
C GLN A 57 -37.48 20.00 -2.47
N LYS A 58 -37.95 19.36 -3.56
CA LYS A 58 -37.21 19.31 -4.81
C LYS A 58 -36.83 20.74 -5.13
N VAL A 59 -35.57 21.09 -4.90
CA VAL A 59 -34.96 22.17 -5.66
C VAL A 59 -35.14 21.71 -7.10
N ASP A 60 -35.89 22.48 -7.89
CA ASP A 60 -36.35 22.14 -9.23
C ASP A 60 -35.18 22.10 -10.23
N ALA A 61 -34.25 21.18 -10.00
CA ALA A 61 -33.12 20.86 -10.85
C ALA A 61 -33.57 20.23 -12.17
N SER A 62 -34.83 19.79 -12.26
CA SER A 62 -35.48 19.42 -13.53
C SER A 62 -35.42 20.58 -14.52
N SER A 63 -35.71 21.81 -14.10
CA SER A 63 -35.71 22.97 -15.01
C SER A 63 -34.33 23.28 -15.61
N LEU A 64 -33.25 23.12 -14.84
CA LEU A 64 -31.89 23.43 -15.29
C LEU A 64 -31.34 22.32 -16.21
N GLU A 65 -31.53 21.06 -15.84
CA GLU A 65 -31.12 19.92 -16.68
C GLU A 65 -32.01 19.76 -17.92
N GLU A 66 -33.30 20.09 -17.86
CA GLU A 66 -34.16 20.18 -19.04
C GLU A 66 -33.73 21.32 -19.95
N TYR A 67 -33.35 22.48 -19.41
CA TYR A 67 -32.82 23.59 -20.21
C TYR A 67 -31.52 23.19 -20.91
N ARG A 68 -30.59 22.55 -20.18
CA ARG A 68 -29.35 22.00 -20.75
C ARG A 68 -29.64 20.99 -21.87
N LYS A 69 -30.56 20.05 -21.62
CA LYS A 69 -30.98 19.06 -22.63
C LYS A 69 -31.67 19.70 -23.83
N GLY A 70 -32.40 20.80 -23.66
CA GLY A 70 -33.03 21.55 -24.75
C GLY A 70 -31.99 22.19 -25.68
N ILE A 71 -30.91 22.77 -25.13
CA ILE A 71 -29.81 23.34 -25.94
C ILE A 71 -29.18 22.26 -26.83
N PHE A 72 -28.91 21.06 -26.28
CA PHE A 72 -28.27 19.98 -27.03
C PHE A 72 -29.23 19.14 -27.88
N GLY A 73 -30.50 19.04 -27.49
CA GLY A 73 -31.54 18.27 -28.19
C GLY A 73 -32.12 18.97 -29.42
N ASN A 74 -32.09 20.32 -29.45
CA ASN A 74 -32.50 21.11 -30.61
C ASN A 74 -31.47 21.10 -31.76
N ILE A 75 -30.32 20.45 -31.59
CA ILE A 75 -29.38 20.14 -32.67
C ILE A 75 -29.83 18.82 -33.32
N SER A 76 -31.05 18.81 -33.86
CA SER A 76 -31.57 17.69 -34.64
C SER A 76 -31.29 17.93 -36.12
N LEU A 77 -30.53 17.02 -36.74
CA LEU A 77 -30.30 16.90 -38.19
C LEU A 77 -31.59 16.43 -38.90
N GLU A 78 -32.68 17.17 -38.76
CA GLU A 78 -33.90 16.90 -39.53
C GLU A 78 -33.87 17.69 -40.84
N GLY A 79 -34.02 16.95 -41.95
CA GLY A 79 -33.88 17.45 -43.31
C GLY A 79 -34.83 18.60 -43.60
N ILE A 80 -34.25 19.76 -43.90
CA ILE A 80 -34.99 20.94 -44.37
C ILE A 80 -35.37 20.69 -45.84
N ALA A 81 -36.65 20.39 -46.08
CA ALA A 81 -37.25 20.42 -47.41
C ALA A 81 -37.29 21.88 -47.91
N ALA A 82 -36.52 22.20 -48.93
CA ALA A 82 -36.50 23.53 -49.53
C ALA A 82 -37.45 23.58 -50.75
N SER A 83 -38.55 24.33 -50.62
CA SER A 83 -39.32 24.87 -51.74
C SER A 83 -39.03 26.37 -51.87
N GLY A 84 -38.51 26.83 -53.01
CA GLY A 84 -38.33 28.25 -53.32
C GLY A 84 -37.68 28.48 -54.68
N SER A 85 -38.17 29.46 -55.45
CA SER A 85 -37.67 29.88 -56.77
C SER A 85 -36.85 31.17 -56.68
N ILE A 86 -35.85 31.37 -57.55
CA ILE A 86 -35.13 32.65 -57.65
C ILE A 86 -35.14 33.18 -59.09
N THR A 87 -35.64 34.40 -59.25
CA THR A 87 -35.44 35.32 -60.37
C THR A 87 -34.24 36.23 -60.08
N GLY A 88 -33.24 36.26 -60.97
CA GLY A 88 -32.12 37.21 -60.84
C GLY A 88 -31.01 36.96 -61.87
N SER A 89 -31.00 37.79 -62.91
CA SER A 89 -30.01 37.89 -63.98
C SER A 89 -28.69 38.52 -63.48
N ASN A 90 -27.55 37.81 -63.55
CA ASN A 90 -26.18 38.35 -63.78
C ASN A 90 -25.13 37.20 -63.79
N TYR A 91 -24.69 36.77 -64.98
CA TYR A 91 -23.73 35.68 -65.20
C TYR A 91 -22.34 36.21 -65.64
N SER A 92 -21.55 36.78 -64.73
CA SER A 92 -20.22 37.35 -65.05
C SER A 92 -19.05 36.80 -64.21
N ALA A 93 -19.11 35.55 -63.74
CA ALA A 93 -18.10 35.01 -62.80
C ALA A 93 -17.07 34.02 -63.42
N VAL A 94 -17.18 33.64 -64.69
CA VAL A 94 -16.14 32.81 -65.35
C VAL A 94 -15.34 33.70 -66.30
N THR A 95 -14.13 34.08 -65.88
CA THR A 95 -13.21 34.89 -66.68
C THR A 95 -12.11 34.02 -67.30
N THR A 96 -11.46 34.53 -68.35
CA THR A 96 -10.32 33.87 -69.01
C THR A 96 -9.15 33.67 -68.05
N GLY A 97 -8.55 32.48 -68.09
CA GLY A 97 -7.40 32.09 -67.25
C GLY A 97 -7.78 31.30 -66.00
N MET A 98 -9.06 30.98 -65.79
CA MET A 98 -9.47 30.14 -64.67
C MET A 98 -9.26 28.66 -65.01
N THR A 99 -8.63 27.90 -64.10
CA THR A 99 -8.53 26.45 -64.27
C THR A 99 -9.76 25.77 -63.68
N LEU A 100 -10.54 25.12 -64.53
CA LEU A 100 -11.68 24.29 -64.13
C LEU A 100 -11.19 22.88 -63.86
N THR A 101 -11.42 22.41 -62.63
CA THR A 101 -11.11 21.03 -62.24
C THR A 101 -12.38 20.18 -62.27
N MET A 102 -12.26 18.91 -62.65
CA MET A 102 -13.34 17.93 -62.69
C MET A 102 -12.85 16.64 -62.05
N THR A 103 -13.73 15.89 -61.40
CA THR A 103 -13.38 14.59 -60.81
C THR A 103 -14.38 13.56 -61.27
N ASP A 104 -13.90 12.39 -61.70
CA ASP A 104 -14.81 11.31 -62.07
C ASP A 104 -15.28 10.50 -60.85
N ALA A 105 -16.18 9.56 -61.08
CA ALA A 105 -16.74 8.71 -60.02
C ALA A 105 -15.71 7.78 -59.35
N ALA A 106 -14.52 7.62 -59.93
CA ALA A 106 -13.41 6.88 -59.35
C ALA A 106 -12.46 7.78 -58.53
N GLY A 107 -12.74 9.09 -58.46
CA GLY A 107 -11.91 10.06 -57.75
C GLY A 107 -10.74 10.61 -58.56
N THR A 108 -10.65 10.31 -59.86
CA THR A 108 -9.58 10.83 -60.72
C THR A 108 -9.88 12.26 -61.14
N VAL A 109 -8.89 13.15 -60.97
CA VAL A 109 -9.04 14.59 -61.13
C VAL A 109 -8.45 15.05 -62.47
N TYR A 110 -9.19 15.87 -63.21
CA TYR A 110 -8.83 16.47 -64.50
C TYR A 110 -8.91 17.99 -64.40
N SER A 111 -8.13 18.73 -65.17
CA SER A 111 -8.17 20.20 -65.17
C SER A 111 -7.98 20.80 -66.56
N ALA A 112 -8.75 21.84 -66.89
CA ALA A 112 -8.64 22.59 -68.13
C ALA A 112 -8.77 24.10 -67.88
N GLU A 113 -8.08 24.93 -68.66
CA GLU A 113 -8.09 26.39 -68.50
C GLU A 113 -9.22 27.03 -69.33
N THR A 114 -9.92 28.02 -68.79
CA THR A 114 -10.95 28.78 -69.52
C THR A 114 -10.31 29.83 -70.40
N ILE A 115 -10.71 29.93 -71.67
CA ILE A 115 -10.18 30.92 -72.60
C ILE A 115 -11.29 31.61 -73.41
N SER A 116 -11.18 32.92 -73.65
CA SER A 116 -12.23 33.70 -74.33
C SER A 116 -11.84 34.29 -75.70
N SER A 117 -10.59 34.17 -76.18
CA SER A 117 -10.20 34.79 -77.45
C SER A 117 -9.95 33.76 -78.55
N GLY A 118 -10.87 33.69 -79.52
CA GLY A 118 -10.76 32.85 -80.71
C GLY A 118 -11.24 31.40 -80.55
N TYR A 119 -11.84 31.07 -79.40
CA TYR A 119 -12.34 29.72 -79.10
C TYR A 119 -13.81 29.78 -78.66
N THR A 120 -14.67 29.14 -79.44
CA THR A 120 -16.09 28.91 -79.13
C THR A 120 -16.27 27.52 -78.50
N PRO A 121 -17.42 27.19 -77.89
CA PRO A 121 -17.75 25.84 -77.43
C PRO A 121 -17.37 24.75 -78.46
N SER A 122 -17.72 25.01 -79.72
CA SER A 122 -17.47 24.12 -80.87
C SER A 122 -16.01 23.98 -81.30
N THR A 123 -15.06 24.66 -80.66
CA THR A 123 -13.62 24.56 -80.95
C THR A 123 -12.78 24.27 -79.69
N SER A 124 -13.44 23.86 -78.61
CA SER A 124 -12.79 23.60 -77.32
C SER A 124 -11.97 22.31 -77.32
N THR A 125 -10.83 22.30 -76.63
CA THR A 125 -9.92 21.14 -76.55
C THR A 125 -9.87 20.56 -75.14
N SER A 126 -9.27 19.38 -74.96
CA SER A 126 -9.20 18.68 -73.65
C SER A 126 -8.53 19.47 -72.53
N ASP A 127 -7.72 20.46 -72.88
CA ASP A 127 -6.93 21.30 -71.99
C ASP A 127 -7.42 22.76 -71.93
N ARG A 128 -8.33 23.16 -72.84
CA ARG A 128 -8.86 24.53 -72.92
C ARG A 128 -10.36 24.56 -73.22
N ILE A 129 -11.12 25.17 -72.34
CA ILE A 129 -12.58 25.33 -72.47
C ILE A 129 -12.87 26.73 -73.03
N GLY A 130 -13.44 26.79 -74.24
CA GLY A 130 -13.90 28.05 -74.82
C GLY A 130 -15.12 28.57 -74.06
N ILE A 131 -15.04 29.80 -73.56
CA ILE A 131 -16.11 30.43 -72.77
C ILE A 131 -16.79 31.62 -73.48
N ASP A 132 -16.50 31.80 -74.78
CA ASP A 132 -17.03 32.92 -75.56
C ASP A 132 -18.50 32.68 -75.99
N GLY A 133 -19.34 33.71 -75.89
CA GLY A 133 -20.75 33.68 -76.28
C GLY A 133 -21.73 32.97 -75.33
N MET A 134 -21.29 32.57 -74.13
CA MET A 134 -22.14 31.90 -73.15
C MET A 134 -23.05 32.88 -72.40
N SER A 135 -24.34 32.60 -72.38
CA SER A 135 -25.34 33.47 -71.74
C SER A 135 -26.09 32.79 -70.60
N THR A 136 -25.99 31.46 -70.50
CA THR A 136 -26.63 30.64 -69.47
C THR A 136 -25.70 29.56 -68.91
N ASN A 137 -26.05 29.01 -67.74
CA ASN A 137 -25.34 27.84 -67.17
C ASN A 137 -25.44 26.59 -68.07
N GLU A 138 -26.49 26.51 -68.88
CA GLU A 138 -26.68 25.44 -69.85
C GLU A 138 -25.66 25.56 -70.98
N ASP A 139 -25.38 26.77 -71.48
CA ASP A 139 -24.35 27.02 -72.51
C ASP A 139 -22.95 26.61 -72.03
N LEU A 140 -22.62 26.87 -70.76
CA LEU A 140 -21.34 26.47 -70.15
C LEU A 140 -21.23 24.95 -69.97
N ALA A 141 -22.30 24.31 -69.50
CA ALA A 141 -22.34 22.85 -69.35
C ALA A 141 -22.26 22.14 -70.71
N ILE A 142 -22.90 22.68 -71.75
CA ILE A 142 -22.82 22.20 -73.13
C ILE A 142 -21.39 22.32 -73.65
N ALA A 143 -20.72 23.45 -73.47
CA ALA A 143 -19.34 23.61 -73.95
C ALA A 143 -18.33 22.70 -73.25
N VAL A 144 -18.51 22.47 -71.95
CA VAL A 144 -17.74 21.46 -71.22
C VAL A 144 -17.97 20.07 -71.82
N ALA A 145 -19.22 19.70 -72.07
CA ALA A 145 -19.56 18.41 -72.66
C ALA A 145 -19.02 18.26 -74.10
N GLU A 146 -19.15 19.29 -74.94
CA GLU A 146 -18.62 19.32 -76.31
C GLU A 146 -17.09 19.27 -76.33
N SER A 147 -16.41 19.96 -75.42
CA SER A 147 -14.95 19.89 -75.24
C SER A 147 -14.49 18.46 -74.90
N LEU A 148 -15.22 17.78 -74.02
CA LEU A 148 -14.99 16.38 -73.65
C LEU A 148 -15.24 15.41 -74.82
N ASP A 149 -16.26 15.66 -75.65
CA ASP A 149 -16.56 14.82 -76.81
C ASP A 149 -15.61 15.10 -78.00
N GLN A 150 -15.16 16.34 -78.21
CA GLN A 150 -14.12 16.65 -79.21
C GLN A 150 -12.77 16.03 -78.85
N ALA A 151 -12.40 16.06 -77.57
CA ALA A 151 -11.20 15.37 -77.08
C ALA A 151 -11.23 13.86 -77.38
N ARG A 152 -12.42 13.24 -77.31
CA ARG A 152 -12.64 11.83 -77.68
C ARG A 152 -12.60 11.63 -79.20
N GLN A 153 -13.22 12.51 -79.97
CA GLN A 153 -13.39 12.35 -81.42
C GLN A 153 -12.08 12.56 -82.21
N PHE A 154 -11.22 13.48 -81.77
CA PHE A 154 -9.95 13.79 -82.46
C PHE A 154 -8.72 13.07 -81.90
N GLY A 155 -8.90 12.15 -80.94
CA GLY A 155 -7.84 11.23 -80.51
C GLY A 155 -6.57 11.91 -79.99
N VAL A 156 -6.71 13.01 -79.26
CA VAL A 156 -5.56 13.80 -78.79
C VAL A 156 -4.83 13.07 -77.67
N ALA A 157 -3.57 12.71 -77.94
CA ALA A 157 -2.84 11.68 -77.20
C ALA A 157 -2.13 12.13 -75.91
N SER A 158 -2.35 13.34 -75.36
CA SER A 158 -1.73 13.71 -74.06
C SER A 158 -2.32 14.96 -73.36
N PRO A 159 -3.29 14.78 -72.46
CA PRO A 159 -3.39 15.55 -71.21
C PRO A 159 -2.59 14.82 -70.10
N ARG A 160 -1.82 15.56 -69.30
CA ARG A 160 -0.95 15.00 -68.25
C ARG A 160 -1.68 14.91 -66.90
N ASP A 161 -1.68 13.71 -66.33
CA ASP A 161 -1.76 13.51 -64.87
C ASP A 161 -0.46 14.02 -64.24
N ILE A 162 -0.56 14.91 -63.25
CA ILE A 162 0.58 15.57 -62.61
C ILE A 162 1.22 14.68 -61.53
N GLU A 163 0.53 13.65 -61.04
CA GLU A 163 1.01 12.85 -59.90
C GLU A 163 1.67 11.53 -60.31
N ASN A 164 1.23 10.85 -61.39
CA ASN A 164 1.69 9.46 -61.63
C ASN A 164 2.16 9.10 -63.06
N GLY A 165 2.32 10.08 -63.96
CA GLY A 165 3.18 9.95 -65.14
C GLY A 165 2.91 8.79 -66.12
N THR A 166 1.74 8.15 -66.10
CA THR A 166 1.36 7.11 -67.09
C THR A 166 0.12 7.51 -67.87
N LYS A 167 0.15 7.22 -69.18
CA LYS A 167 -0.91 7.53 -70.15
C LYS A 167 -2.07 6.57 -69.93
N LEU A 168 -3.29 7.10 -69.77
CA LEU A 168 -4.55 6.56 -70.31
C LEU A 168 -5.73 7.43 -69.80
N LEU A 169 -6.36 8.19 -70.70
CA LEU A 169 -7.76 8.55 -70.53
C LEU A 169 -8.57 7.52 -71.31
N ARG A 170 -8.96 6.43 -70.64
CA ARG A 170 -9.85 5.42 -71.22
C ARG A 170 -11.21 5.56 -70.55
N ILE A 171 -12.11 6.34 -71.16
CA ILE A 171 -13.52 6.34 -70.75
C ILE A 171 -14.18 5.12 -71.40
N GLU A 172 -14.10 3.95 -70.75
CA GLU A 172 -14.67 2.72 -71.30
C GLU A 172 -16.17 2.53 -71.01
N LYS A 173 -16.83 3.41 -70.25
CA LYS A 173 -18.28 3.31 -70.01
C LYS A 173 -18.94 4.69 -69.90
N PRO A 174 -20.20 4.83 -70.36
CA PRO A 174 -20.95 6.08 -70.23
C PRO A 174 -21.05 6.48 -68.75
N VAL A 175 -20.80 7.76 -68.45
CA VAL A 175 -20.94 8.34 -67.11
C VAL A 175 -22.38 8.11 -66.65
N ARG A 176 -22.57 7.19 -65.71
CA ARG A 176 -23.90 6.87 -65.17
C ARG A 176 -24.33 7.93 -64.16
N SER A 177 -25.65 8.12 -64.04
CA SER A 177 -26.29 8.96 -63.02
C SER A 177 -25.67 8.71 -61.64
N GLY A 178 -25.34 9.80 -60.92
CA GLY A 178 -24.64 9.75 -59.63
C GLY A 178 -23.18 10.22 -59.63
N ALA A 179 -22.59 10.56 -60.78
CA ALA A 179 -21.26 11.18 -60.81
C ALA A 179 -21.30 12.59 -60.19
N LYS A 180 -20.30 12.91 -59.35
CA LYS A 180 -20.14 14.20 -58.68
C LYS A 180 -19.02 14.98 -59.35
N ILE A 181 -19.28 16.22 -59.76
CA ILE A 181 -18.27 17.13 -60.31
C ILE A 181 -17.98 18.20 -59.25
N PHE A 182 -16.70 18.41 -58.95
CA PHE A 182 -16.25 19.46 -58.05
C PHE A 182 -15.40 20.47 -58.81
N ILE A 183 -15.77 21.75 -58.75
CA ILE A 183 -14.96 22.85 -59.28
C ILE A 183 -14.30 23.56 -58.10
N LYS A 184 -12.96 23.57 -58.07
CA LYS A 184 -12.19 24.29 -57.07
C LYS A 184 -11.48 25.47 -57.74
N MET A 185 -11.85 26.69 -57.39
CA MET A 185 -11.10 27.86 -57.80
C MET A 185 -9.90 28.03 -56.85
N LEU A 186 -8.69 28.01 -57.38
CA LEU A 186 -7.48 28.38 -56.64
C LEU A 186 -7.09 29.77 -57.08
N ASP A 187 -7.62 30.79 -56.42
CA ASP A 187 -7.04 32.14 -56.50
C ASP A 187 -6.53 32.59 -55.14
N THR A 188 -5.32 33.13 -55.14
CA THR A 188 -4.42 33.35 -53.99
C THR A 188 -4.78 34.56 -53.11
N GLY A 189 -6.04 35.01 -53.13
CA GLY A 189 -6.45 36.25 -52.47
C GLY A 189 -7.57 36.16 -51.43
N TYR A 190 -8.24 35.01 -51.25
CA TYR A 190 -9.38 34.87 -50.33
C TYR A 190 -9.21 33.70 -49.36
N SER A 191 -9.29 33.98 -48.05
CA SER A 191 -9.24 32.97 -47.00
C SER A 191 -10.60 32.27 -46.86
N GLY A 192 -10.80 31.24 -47.65
CA GLY A 192 -11.99 30.38 -47.58
C GLY A 192 -11.95 29.32 -48.67
N ASN A 193 -11.61 28.07 -48.33
CA ASN A 193 -11.78 26.92 -49.21
C ASN A 193 -13.28 26.68 -49.44
N GLN A 194 -13.87 27.30 -50.46
CA GLN A 194 -15.20 26.91 -50.93
C GLN A 194 -15.07 25.81 -51.98
N VAL A 195 -15.57 24.62 -51.66
CA VAL A 195 -15.67 23.47 -52.55
C VAL A 195 -17.13 23.37 -52.99
N PHE A 196 -17.40 23.62 -54.27
CA PHE A 196 -18.73 23.41 -54.84
C PHE A 196 -18.86 21.95 -55.27
N GLY A 197 -19.87 21.23 -54.75
CA GLY A 197 -20.14 19.85 -55.13
C GLY A 197 -21.62 19.61 -55.36
N GLY A 198 -21.97 18.97 -56.48
CA GLY A 198 -23.33 18.53 -56.80
C GLY A 198 -23.35 17.13 -57.44
N THR A 199 -24.46 16.41 -57.33
CA THR A 199 -24.66 15.07 -57.92
C THR A 199 -25.65 15.16 -59.08
N LEU A 200 -25.30 14.63 -60.26
CA LEU A 200 -26.19 14.64 -61.43
C LEU A 200 -27.33 13.62 -61.29
N VAL A 201 -28.57 14.10 -61.24
CA VAL A 201 -29.80 13.29 -61.34
C VAL A 201 -30.38 13.47 -62.75
N SER A 202 -30.72 12.37 -63.43
CA SER A 202 -31.19 12.44 -64.82
C SER A 202 -32.57 13.09 -64.93
N GLY A 203 -32.72 14.05 -65.86
CA GLY A 203 -34.02 14.46 -66.39
C GLY A 203 -34.69 15.68 -65.77
N ALA A 204 -33.99 16.48 -64.94
CA ALA A 204 -34.47 17.80 -64.53
C ALA A 204 -33.31 18.82 -64.46
N PRO A 205 -33.54 20.09 -64.86
CA PRO A 205 -32.51 21.12 -64.93
C PRO A 205 -31.94 21.45 -63.54
N LEU A 206 -30.61 21.53 -63.45
CA LEU A 206 -29.86 22.03 -62.30
C LEU A 206 -29.96 23.55 -62.25
N THR A 207 -30.93 24.08 -61.50
CA THR A 207 -30.93 25.48 -61.07
C THR A 207 -29.95 25.65 -59.91
N ALA A 208 -28.97 26.53 -60.09
CA ALA A 208 -27.98 26.87 -59.07
C ALA A 208 -28.70 27.43 -57.83
N VAL A 209 -28.71 26.66 -56.74
CA VAL A 209 -29.15 27.09 -55.43
C VAL A 209 -27.96 27.78 -54.77
N ASP A 210 -28.06 29.09 -54.61
CA ASP A 210 -27.15 29.88 -53.79
C ASP A 210 -27.32 29.43 -52.32
N MET A 211 -26.36 28.68 -51.81
CA MET A 211 -26.27 28.42 -50.38
C MET A 211 -25.56 29.61 -49.75
N SER A 212 -26.35 30.62 -49.36
CA SER A 212 -25.89 31.63 -48.40
C SER A 212 -25.28 30.88 -47.21
N GLY A 213 -24.03 31.18 -46.86
CA GLY A 213 -23.36 30.65 -45.69
C GLY A 213 -24.16 30.96 -44.43
N GLY A 214 -25.06 30.05 -44.05
CA GLY A 214 -25.74 30.07 -42.78
C GLY A 214 -24.74 29.65 -41.73
N THR A 215 -24.30 30.61 -40.91
CA THR A 215 -23.80 30.33 -39.56
C THR A 215 -24.75 29.34 -38.89
N GLY A 216 -24.23 28.24 -38.33
CA GLY A 216 -25.01 27.44 -37.38
C GLY A 216 -25.60 28.37 -36.31
N PRO A 217 -26.75 28.02 -35.69
CA PRO A 217 -27.39 28.89 -34.72
C PRO A 217 -26.38 29.34 -33.65
N ASP A 218 -26.26 30.65 -33.42
CA ASP A 218 -25.41 31.20 -32.37
C ASP A 218 -26.03 30.85 -31.01
N ILE A 219 -25.52 29.79 -30.41
CA ILE A 219 -25.96 29.27 -29.10
C ILE A 219 -25.24 29.97 -27.93
N SER A 220 -24.41 30.98 -28.17
CA SER A 220 -23.67 31.70 -27.12
C SER A 220 -24.61 32.30 -26.06
N SER A 221 -25.69 32.95 -26.49
CA SER A 221 -26.70 33.52 -25.60
C SER A 221 -27.40 32.49 -24.72
N GLN A 222 -27.61 31.26 -25.23
CA GLN A 222 -28.23 30.17 -24.49
C GLN A 222 -27.27 29.58 -23.44
N PHE A 223 -25.96 29.53 -23.75
CA PHE A 223 -24.93 29.15 -22.79
C PHE A 223 -24.74 30.20 -21.70
N ASP A 224 -24.75 31.49 -22.04
CA ASP A 224 -24.67 32.58 -21.07
C ASP A 224 -25.86 32.56 -20.11
N GLU A 225 -27.06 32.31 -20.63
CA GLU A 225 -28.25 32.14 -19.80
C GLU A 225 -28.17 30.89 -18.91
N TYR A 226 -27.64 29.77 -19.42
CA TYR A 226 -27.41 28.57 -18.61
C TYR A 226 -26.41 28.84 -17.46
N PHE A 227 -25.27 29.48 -17.75
CA PHE A 227 -24.27 29.81 -16.73
C PHE A 227 -24.82 30.81 -15.69
N SER A 228 -25.64 31.78 -16.12
CA SER A 228 -26.34 32.68 -15.21
C SER A 228 -27.30 31.93 -14.27
N ARG A 229 -28.07 30.97 -14.79
CA ARG A 229 -28.98 30.15 -13.97
C ARG A 229 -28.23 29.24 -12.99
N VAL A 230 -27.12 28.63 -13.41
CA VAL A 230 -26.24 27.84 -12.52
C VAL A 230 -25.74 28.71 -11.36
N THR A 231 -25.25 29.91 -11.67
CA THR A 231 -24.67 30.83 -10.67
C THR A 231 -25.71 31.37 -9.69
N ASN A 232 -26.96 31.52 -10.14
CA ASN A 232 -28.06 32.03 -9.32
C ASN A 232 -28.89 30.94 -8.61
N THR A 233 -28.54 29.66 -8.75
CA THR A 233 -29.25 28.57 -8.07
C THR A 233 -28.87 28.56 -6.59
N ALA A 234 -29.88 28.53 -5.71
CA ALA A 234 -29.67 28.51 -4.27
C ALA A 234 -28.87 27.28 -3.82
N ILE A 235 -27.87 27.50 -2.96
CA ILE A 235 -27.01 26.44 -2.42
C ILE A 235 -27.89 25.42 -1.67
N SER A 236 -27.63 24.13 -1.91
CA SER A 236 -28.41 23.02 -1.32
C SER A 236 -28.51 23.13 0.21
N PRO A 237 -29.71 22.98 0.83
CA PRO A 237 -29.87 22.96 2.28
C PRO A 237 -29.02 21.91 3.00
N ARG A 238 -28.51 20.90 2.27
CA ARG A 238 -27.61 19.88 2.81
C ARG A 238 -26.23 20.45 3.19
N THR A 239 -25.75 21.48 2.50
CA THR A 239 -24.47 22.14 2.83
C THR A 239 -24.58 23.03 4.08
N HIS A 240 -25.80 23.36 4.50
CA HIS A 240 -26.09 24.11 5.72
C HIS A 240 -26.31 23.24 6.96
N LYS A 241 -26.32 21.90 6.83
CA LYS A 241 -26.42 21.01 7.99
C LYS A 241 -25.10 20.95 8.74
N GLN A 242 -25.02 21.69 9.84
CA GLN A 242 -23.93 21.57 10.81
C GLN A 242 -24.27 20.46 11.80
N LEU A 243 -23.44 19.41 11.82
CA LEU A 243 -23.47 18.41 12.90
C LEU A 243 -22.47 18.89 13.96
N GLU A 244 -22.97 19.26 15.13
CA GLU A 244 -22.11 19.58 16.27
C GLU A 244 -21.41 18.32 16.75
N ILE A 245 -20.07 18.28 16.64
CA ILE A 245 -19.25 17.21 17.19
C ILE A 245 -18.85 17.65 18.60
N LEU A 246 -19.62 17.22 19.59
CA LEU A 246 -19.27 17.39 20.99
C LEU A 246 -18.16 16.40 21.35
N ARG A 247 -16.95 16.92 21.58
CA ARG A 247 -15.84 16.18 22.15
C ARG A 247 -15.74 16.52 23.63
N PHE A 248 -15.83 15.51 24.49
CA PHE A 248 -15.56 15.65 25.91
C PHE A 248 -14.49 14.64 26.32
N GLU A 249 -13.65 15.02 27.28
CA GLU A 249 -12.71 14.11 27.92
C GLU A 249 -13.40 13.51 29.15
N PRO A 250 -13.55 12.17 29.25
CA PRO A 250 -14.15 11.57 30.43
C PRO A 250 -13.36 11.93 31.69
N SER A 251 -14.03 12.57 32.64
CA SER A 251 -13.48 12.88 33.96
C SER A 251 -13.41 11.62 34.84
N ASN A 252 -12.55 11.66 35.87
CA ASN A 252 -12.58 10.69 36.97
C ASN A 252 -13.75 10.96 37.96
N THR A 253 -14.42 12.10 37.83
CA THR A 253 -15.65 12.42 38.55
C THR A 253 -16.88 12.03 37.74
N PHE A 254 -17.93 11.61 38.43
CA PHE A 254 -19.21 11.35 37.79
C PHE A 254 -19.83 12.66 37.29
N THR A 255 -19.98 12.79 35.97
CA THR A 255 -20.58 13.96 35.32
C THR A 255 -21.65 13.53 34.33
N SER A 256 -22.34 14.51 33.72
CA SER A 256 -23.28 14.24 32.62
C SER A 256 -22.63 13.49 31.46
N ASP A 257 -21.32 13.66 31.26
CA ASP A 257 -20.54 12.97 30.23
C ASP A 257 -20.31 11.48 30.54
N THR A 258 -20.26 11.11 31.82
CA THR A 258 -20.24 9.70 32.24
C THR A 258 -21.51 8.99 31.79
N ILE A 259 -22.67 9.64 31.98
CA ILE A 259 -23.97 9.09 31.54
C ILE A 259 -24.01 9.00 30.01
N ARG A 260 -23.55 10.03 29.30
CA ARG A 260 -23.47 9.99 27.82
C ARG A 260 -22.63 8.81 27.34
N LYS A 261 -21.46 8.56 27.95
CA LYS A 261 -20.60 7.41 27.63
C LYS A 261 -21.33 6.09 27.87
N VAL A 262 -21.98 5.92 29.01
CA VAL A 262 -22.74 4.70 29.37
C VAL A 262 -23.87 4.44 28.37
N VAL A 263 -24.63 5.46 27.98
CA VAL A 263 -25.70 5.31 26.97
C VAL A 263 -25.11 4.86 25.63
N VAL A 264 -23.97 5.41 25.22
CA VAL A 264 -23.28 4.97 24.00
C VAL A 264 -22.84 3.51 24.09
N THR A 265 -22.18 3.11 25.18
CA THR A 265 -21.61 1.76 25.33
C THR A 265 -22.64 0.67 25.57
N ASP A 266 -23.67 0.97 26.36
CA ASP A 266 -24.57 -0.06 26.89
C ASP A 266 -25.90 -0.12 26.13
N VAL A 267 -26.26 0.95 25.42
CA VAL A 267 -27.51 1.03 24.63
C VAL A 267 -27.22 1.10 23.14
N LEU A 268 -26.46 2.11 22.69
CA LEU A 268 -26.28 2.35 21.26
C LEU A 268 -25.39 1.29 20.59
N PHE A 269 -24.25 0.93 21.19
CA PHE A 269 -23.37 -0.09 20.60
C PHE A 269 -24.06 -1.45 20.41
N PRO A 270 -24.73 -2.05 21.42
CA PRO A 270 -25.41 -3.32 21.23
C PRO A 270 -26.53 -3.24 20.19
N PHE A 271 -27.32 -2.16 20.20
CA PHE A 271 -28.43 -1.95 19.27
C PHE A 271 -27.96 -1.89 17.82
N TYR A 272 -26.88 -1.16 17.54
CA TYR A 272 -26.37 -0.97 16.18
C TYR A 272 -25.38 -2.05 15.72
N ARG A 273 -25.01 -3.01 16.57
CA ARG A 273 -23.96 -4.00 16.30
C ARG A 273 -24.18 -4.83 15.02
N THR A 274 -25.43 -5.09 14.66
CA THR A 274 -25.78 -5.85 13.44
C THR A 274 -25.57 -5.04 12.16
N THR A 275 -25.64 -3.71 12.26
CA THR A 275 -25.44 -2.78 11.13
C THR A 275 -24.00 -2.29 11.05
N TYR A 276 -23.38 -2.06 12.22
CA TYR A 276 -22.02 -1.56 12.37
C TYR A 276 -21.22 -2.50 13.28
N THR A 277 -20.62 -3.54 12.69
CA THR A 277 -19.86 -4.57 13.42
C THR A 277 -18.57 -4.05 14.04
N SER A 278 -18.04 -2.92 13.55
CA SER A 278 -16.80 -2.29 13.99
C SER A 278 -16.99 -1.11 14.95
N THR A 279 -18.21 -0.65 15.21
CA THR A 279 -18.48 0.45 16.16
C THR A 279 -18.53 -0.09 17.59
N GLN A 280 -17.37 -0.46 18.10
CA GLN A 280 -17.16 -0.88 19.49
C GLN A 280 -15.86 -0.27 20.03
N PHE A 281 -15.71 -0.28 21.35
CA PHE A 281 -14.44 0.10 21.99
C PHE A 281 -13.41 -1.04 22.06
N ALA A 282 -13.70 -2.20 21.47
CA ALA A 282 -12.69 -3.23 21.33
C ALA A 282 -11.68 -2.81 20.24
N TYR A 283 -10.40 -2.99 20.53
CA TYR A 283 -9.31 -2.81 19.60
C TYR A 283 -8.79 -4.18 19.17
N GLY A 284 -8.30 -4.29 17.93
CA GLY A 284 -7.56 -5.47 17.51
C GLY A 284 -6.30 -5.61 18.38
N ASN A 285 -5.95 -6.83 18.78
CA ASN A 285 -4.75 -7.06 19.56
C ASN A 285 -3.51 -6.86 18.67
N TYR A 286 -2.91 -5.67 18.74
CA TYR A 286 -1.67 -5.30 18.06
C TYR A 286 -0.52 -5.13 19.07
N HIS A 287 -0.56 -5.85 20.19
CA HIS A 287 0.46 -5.70 21.22
C HIS A 287 1.80 -6.30 20.79
N SER A 288 2.86 -5.55 21.03
CA SER A 288 4.25 -6.01 20.96
C SER A 288 4.97 -5.59 22.24
N ILE A 289 6.02 -6.32 22.58
CA ILE A 289 6.94 -5.95 23.65
C ILE A 289 7.99 -5.05 23.03
N ASN A 290 7.94 -3.76 23.37
CA ASN A 290 8.87 -2.78 22.83
C ASN A 290 10.00 -2.53 23.83
N PHE A 291 11.18 -3.07 23.54
CA PHE A 291 12.40 -2.65 24.20
C PHE A 291 13.01 -1.49 23.41
N PHE A 292 13.25 -0.39 24.10
CA PHE A 292 13.83 0.81 23.51
C PHE A 292 14.84 1.40 24.46
N THR A 293 15.79 2.15 23.93
CA THR A 293 16.73 2.92 24.75
C THR A 293 16.38 4.40 24.69
N GLY A 294 16.68 5.15 25.74
CA GLY A 294 16.53 6.60 25.74
C GLY A 294 17.25 7.19 26.94
N ALA A 295 17.44 8.51 26.96
CA ALA A 295 18.16 9.18 28.05
C ALA A 295 17.55 8.95 29.45
N MET A 296 16.25 8.64 29.51
CA MET A 296 15.52 8.37 30.75
C MET A 296 15.14 6.88 30.91
N VAL A 297 15.60 6.01 30.02
CA VAL A 297 15.28 4.57 30.07
C VAL A 297 16.49 3.84 30.65
N PRO A 298 16.34 3.09 31.75
CA PRO A 298 17.42 2.28 32.30
C PRO A 298 17.93 1.25 31.29
N THR A 299 19.25 1.16 31.13
CA THR A 299 19.89 0.15 30.25
C THR A 299 19.77 -1.27 30.77
N CYS A 300 19.42 -1.44 32.04
CA CYS A 300 19.29 -2.70 32.74
C CYS A 300 17.88 -3.31 32.69
N SER A 301 16.99 -2.75 31.89
CA SER A 301 15.60 -3.22 31.81
C SER A 301 15.53 -4.63 31.20
N ALA A 302 14.79 -5.55 31.82
CA ALA A 302 14.65 -6.92 31.34
C ALA A 302 13.37 -7.60 31.89
N LEU A 303 12.82 -8.53 31.09
CA LEU A 303 11.86 -9.51 31.60
C LEU A 303 12.64 -10.75 32.04
N ILE A 304 12.56 -11.11 33.32
CA ILE A 304 13.35 -12.23 33.87
C ILE A 304 12.40 -13.34 34.30
N TYR A 305 12.32 -14.41 33.52
CA TYR A 305 11.45 -15.55 33.81
C TYR A 305 12.17 -16.53 34.75
N PRO A 306 11.55 -16.91 35.87
CA PRO A 306 12.11 -17.93 36.74
C PRO A 306 12.09 -19.28 36.03
N SER A 307 13.18 -20.04 36.18
CA SER A 307 13.29 -21.43 35.75
C SER A 307 13.54 -22.30 36.99
N PRO A 308 12.52 -22.55 37.83
CA PRO A 308 12.66 -23.47 38.94
C PRO A 308 12.95 -24.88 38.43
N LEU A 309 13.54 -25.72 39.28
CA LEU A 309 13.55 -27.17 39.04
C LEU A 309 12.12 -27.66 39.06
N THR A 310 11.67 -28.28 37.97
CA THR A 310 10.49 -29.12 38.00
C THR A 310 10.92 -30.58 38.11
N GLU A 311 10.27 -31.33 39.00
CA GLU A 311 10.32 -32.79 38.95
C GLU A 311 9.74 -33.21 37.58
N SER A 312 10.60 -33.65 36.65
CA SER A 312 10.13 -34.15 35.38
C SER A 312 9.86 -35.64 35.51
N ASN A 313 8.58 -36.01 35.49
CA ASN A 313 8.17 -37.37 35.15
C ASN A 313 8.33 -37.53 33.63
N ASP A 314 9.56 -37.66 33.13
CA ASP A 314 9.79 -38.17 31.77
C ASP A 314 9.61 -39.70 31.80
N PRO A 315 8.55 -40.26 31.19
CA PRO A 315 8.32 -41.70 31.20
C PRO A 315 9.32 -42.48 30.34
N THR A 316 10.27 -41.83 29.65
CA THR A 316 11.20 -42.48 28.72
C THR A 316 12.60 -42.74 29.28
N THR A 317 13.01 -42.07 30.35
CA THR A 317 14.39 -42.18 30.88
C THR A 317 14.51 -42.96 32.19
N GLY A 318 13.42 -43.16 32.93
CA GLY A 318 13.39 -44.00 34.14
C GLY A 318 14.33 -43.54 35.26
N LEU A 319 14.86 -42.32 35.17
CA LEU A 319 15.64 -41.63 36.18
C LEU A 319 14.92 -40.32 36.50
N ASP A 320 14.90 -39.93 37.77
CA ASP A 320 14.44 -38.62 38.24
C ASP A 320 15.39 -37.52 37.70
N ASP A 321 15.41 -37.31 36.39
CA ASP A 321 16.22 -36.27 35.78
C ASP A 321 15.53 -34.93 36.05
N GLU A 322 16.16 -34.16 36.94
CA GLU A 322 15.88 -32.76 37.20
C GLU A 322 16.07 -31.94 35.91
N VAL A 323 14.97 -31.65 35.21
CA VAL A 323 14.99 -30.87 33.95
C VAL A 323 14.62 -29.43 34.23
N TRP A 324 15.55 -28.50 33.97
CA TRP A 324 15.27 -27.07 34.04
C TRP A 324 14.26 -26.64 32.98
N ASP A 325 13.38 -25.72 33.38
CA ASP A 325 12.15 -25.43 32.67
C ASP A 325 12.34 -24.95 31.21
N TYR A 326 13.37 -24.13 30.95
CA TYR A 326 13.64 -23.54 29.62
C TYR A 326 14.95 -24.02 28.97
N ASN A 327 15.60 -25.03 29.54
CA ASN A 327 16.80 -25.63 28.95
C ASN A 327 16.45 -26.45 27.71
N VAL A 328 17.41 -26.50 26.78
CA VAL A 328 17.34 -27.24 25.51
C VAL A 328 18.59 -28.11 25.38
N TYR A 329 18.48 -29.45 25.28
CA TYR A 329 19.65 -30.34 25.37
C TYR A 329 20.06 -30.97 24.04
N THR A 330 19.18 -31.77 23.46
CA THR A 330 19.47 -32.56 22.25
C THR A 330 19.08 -31.84 20.97
N GLY A 331 18.37 -30.72 21.07
CA GLY A 331 17.98 -29.89 19.95
C GLY A 331 17.20 -28.66 20.43
N PHE A 332 16.96 -27.74 19.51
CA PHE A 332 16.16 -26.55 19.77
C PHE A 332 15.55 -25.97 18.50
N THR A 333 14.47 -25.22 18.73
CA THR A 333 14.03 -24.16 17.82
C THR A 333 13.75 -22.91 18.63
N PHE A 334 14.51 -21.84 18.38
CA PHE A 334 14.18 -20.49 18.86
C PHE A 334 13.40 -19.79 17.77
N ALA A 335 12.18 -19.33 18.04
CA ALA A 335 11.37 -18.62 17.05
C ALA A 335 10.73 -17.37 17.65
N PHE A 336 10.70 -16.27 16.90
CA PHE A 336 10.13 -15.00 17.35
C PHE A 336 9.85 -14.05 16.18
N GLN A 337 8.92 -13.13 16.38
CA GLN A 337 8.70 -11.99 15.51
C GLN A 337 9.52 -10.82 16.03
N VAL A 338 10.28 -10.16 15.14
CA VAL A 338 11.10 -9.01 15.51
C VAL A 338 11.00 -7.87 14.51
N ASN A 339 10.93 -6.65 15.04
CA ASN A 339 11.08 -5.43 14.28
C ASN A 339 12.22 -4.59 14.87
N PRO A 340 13.40 -4.58 14.21
CA PRO A 340 14.52 -3.77 14.66
C PRO A 340 14.13 -2.29 14.73
N ARG A 341 14.30 -1.70 15.93
CA ARG A 341 14.11 -0.27 16.17
C ARG A 341 15.48 0.38 16.36
N ARG A 342 15.50 1.71 16.23
CA ARG A 342 16.75 2.46 16.13
C ARG A 342 16.90 3.47 17.23
N THR A 343 18.07 3.42 17.85
CA THR A 343 18.71 4.51 18.60
C THR A 343 20.22 4.36 18.45
N ILE A 344 20.75 4.87 17.34
CA ILE A 344 22.20 4.94 17.15
C ILE A 344 22.58 6.41 17.35
N PRO A 345 23.43 6.73 18.34
CA PRO A 345 23.71 8.12 18.72
C PRO A 345 24.50 8.90 17.66
N ASN A 346 25.20 8.23 16.74
CA ASN A 346 25.94 8.88 15.66
C ASN A 346 25.91 8.06 14.35
N THR A 347 26.29 8.69 13.24
CA THR A 347 26.22 8.13 11.87
C THR A 347 27.28 7.06 11.56
N THR A 348 28.31 6.92 12.40
CA THR A 348 29.46 6.03 12.16
C THR A 348 29.48 4.81 13.08
N ALA A 349 28.73 4.84 14.18
CA ALA A 349 28.66 3.74 15.13
C ALA A 349 28.02 2.50 14.49
N GLU A 350 28.46 1.35 14.97
CA GLU A 350 27.78 0.08 14.78
C GLU A 350 26.54 0.03 15.67
N TYR A 351 25.58 -0.80 15.27
CA TYR A 351 24.46 -1.12 16.16
C TYR A 351 25.00 -1.84 17.39
N HIS A 352 24.73 -1.29 18.57
CA HIS A 352 25.06 -1.96 19.83
C HIS A 352 24.31 -3.29 19.90
N ALA A 353 25.05 -4.40 20.07
CA ALA A 353 24.47 -5.72 20.10
C ALA A 353 23.32 -5.79 21.13
N SER A 354 22.16 -6.25 20.67
CA SER A 354 20.90 -6.25 21.42
C SER A 354 20.48 -7.69 21.68
N THR A 355 20.15 -8.03 22.93
CA THR A 355 19.86 -9.42 23.28
C THR A 355 18.35 -9.67 23.28
N ILE A 356 17.89 -10.64 22.49
CA ILE A 356 16.48 -11.04 22.44
C ILE A 356 16.18 -11.93 23.63
N MET A 357 16.98 -12.99 23.79
CA MET A 357 16.85 -13.94 24.88
C MET A 357 18.21 -14.48 25.30
N HIS A 358 18.38 -14.73 26.59
CA HIS A 358 19.62 -15.24 27.16
C HIS A 358 19.34 -16.14 28.36
N MET A 359 20.03 -17.27 28.39
CA MET A 359 20.10 -18.16 29.53
C MET A 359 21.58 -18.50 29.72
N SER A 360 22.14 -18.10 30.87
CA SER A 360 23.58 -18.13 31.12
C SER A 360 24.16 -19.54 30.94
N SER A 361 25.35 -19.63 30.32
CA SER A 361 26.05 -20.87 29.95
C SER A 361 25.24 -21.88 29.11
N CYS A 362 24.12 -21.45 28.52
CA CYS A 362 23.23 -22.29 27.71
C CYS A 362 23.10 -21.75 26.29
N TYR A 363 22.49 -20.57 26.15
CA TYR A 363 22.29 -19.93 24.86
C TYR A 363 22.08 -18.41 24.99
N ALA A 364 22.48 -17.68 23.96
CA ALA A 364 22.09 -16.29 23.74
C ALA A 364 21.67 -16.10 22.29
N VAL A 365 20.55 -15.41 22.07
CA VAL A 365 20.14 -14.96 20.74
C VAL A 365 20.10 -13.44 20.74
N SER A 366 20.90 -12.86 19.87
CA SER A 366 21.14 -11.41 19.81
C SER A 366 21.01 -10.89 18.39
N ILE A 367 20.79 -9.58 18.27
CA ILE A 367 20.78 -8.85 17.01
C ILE A 367 22.02 -7.99 16.96
N VAL A 368 22.75 -8.10 15.85
CA VAL A 368 23.99 -7.37 15.59
C VAL A 368 23.91 -6.61 14.27
N THR A 369 24.81 -5.65 14.09
CA THR A 369 24.82 -4.80 12.90
C THR A 369 25.06 -5.63 11.64
N GLY A 370 24.31 -5.33 10.57
CA GLY A 370 24.60 -5.81 9.22
C GLY A 370 25.59 -4.90 8.49
N SER A 371 25.94 -5.29 7.26
CA SER A 371 26.93 -4.58 6.44
C SER A 371 26.37 -3.38 5.67
N ARG A 372 25.06 -3.27 5.49
CA ARG A 372 24.44 -2.21 4.67
C ARG A 372 24.16 -0.98 5.52
N ARG A 373 24.53 0.18 4.99
CA ARG A 373 24.30 1.49 5.59
C ARG A 373 23.53 2.40 4.63
N ASN A 374 22.70 3.29 5.18
CA ASN A 374 21.96 4.29 4.42
C ASN A 374 22.88 5.44 3.97
N PRO A 375 22.43 6.37 3.10
CA PRO A 375 23.25 7.51 2.66
C PRO A 375 23.77 8.40 3.81
N ALA A 376 23.12 8.36 4.98
CA ALA A 376 23.55 9.06 6.17
C ALA A 376 24.50 8.23 7.07
N GLY A 377 24.96 7.06 6.64
CA GLY A 377 25.94 6.21 7.33
C GLY A 377 25.35 5.21 8.34
N TYR A 378 24.06 5.21 8.56
CA TYR A 378 23.44 4.35 9.58
C TYR A 378 23.14 2.94 9.06
N PRO A 379 23.31 1.89 9.87
CA PRO A 379 22.87 0.54 9.54
C PRO A 379 21.41 0.47 9.07
N GLU A 380 21.17 -0.18 7.94
CA GLU A 380 19.83 -0.46 7.39
C GLU A 380 19.39 -1.89 7.60
N ASN A 381 20.35 -2.81 7.68
CA ASN A 381 20.10 -4.22 7.89
C ASN A 381 20.85 -4.76 9.12
N PHE A 382 20.34 -5.87 9.64
CA PHE A 382 20.81 -6.51 10.86
C PHE A 382 20.89 -8.03 10.67
N ARG A 383 21.66 -8.66 11.54
CA ARG A 383 21.91 -10.10 11.55
C ARG A 383 21.43 -10.68 12.87
N VAL A 384 21.10 -11.96 12.86
CA VAL A 384 20.85 -12.74 14.07
C VAL A 384 22.16 -13.43 14.45
N MET A 385 22.54 -13.29 15.71
CA MET A 385 23.69 -13.96 16.32
C MET A 385 23.19 -14.99 17.31
N LEU A 386 23.62 -16.23 17.13
CA LEU A 386 23.40 -17.33 18.05
C LEU A 386 24.71 -17.63 18.77
N GLN A 387 24.66 -17.68 20.09
CA GLN A 387 25.76 -18.13 20.94
C GLN A 387 25.27 -19.34 21.72
N LEU A 388 26.07 -20.40 21.78
CA LEU A 388 25.71 -21.63 22.49
C LEU A 388 26.76 -21.99 23.55
N SER A 389 26.31 -22.64 24.62
CA SER A 389 27.16 -23.22 25.66
C SER A 389 28.12 -22.19 26.27
N HIS A 390 29.42 -22.50 26.38
CA HIS A 390 30.44 -21.59 26.89
C HIS A 390 30.62 -20.32 26.05
N SER A 391 30.23 -20.32 24.77
CA SER A 391 30.21 -19.09 23.97
C SER A 391 29.06 -18.15 24.35
N ALA A 392 28.02 -18.65 25.02
CA ALA A 392 26.91 -17.84 25.54
C ALA A 392 27.28 -17.06 26.82
N ASP A 393 28.51 -17.24 27.33
CA ASP A 393 29.07 -16.46 28.44
C ASP A 393 29.89 -15.26 27.95
N THR A 394 30.07 -15.09 26.64
CA THR A 394 30.69 -13.88 26.07
C THR A 394 29.63 -12.82 25.81
N PRO A 395 29.78 -11.60 26.35
CA PRO A 395 28.81 -10.54 26.11
C PRO A 395 28.64 -10.24 24.59
N PRO A 396 27.40 -10.08 24.08
CA PRO A 396 27.16 -9.94 22.65
C PRO A 396 27.87 -8.76 21.98
N SER A 397 28.15 -7.68 22.74
CA SER A 397 28.85 -6.51 22.21
C SER A 397 30.38 -6.70 22.12
N GLU A 398 30.92 -7.72 22.79
CA GLU A 398 32.35 -8.05 22.81
C GLU A 398 32.72 -9.09 21.75
N VAL A 399 31.73 -9.67 21.07
CA VAL A 399 31.93 -10.66 20.00
C VAL A 399 32.57 -10.00 18.78
N ASN A 400 33.71 -10.53 18.34
CA ASN A 400 34.34 -10.13 17.09
C ASN A 400 33.62 -10.76 15.89
N LEU A 401 32.68 -10.02 15.30
CA LEU A 401 31.87 -10.49 14.16
C LEU A 401 32.72 -10.88 12.94
N ALA A 402 33.84 -10.20 12.70
CA ALA A 402 34.71 -10.49 11.56
C ALA A 402 35.44 -11.84 11.73
N ALA A 403 35.80 -12.21 12.96
CA ALA A 403 36.40 -13.52 13.24
C ALA A 403 35.38 -14.66 13.06
N VAL A 404 34.12 -14.42 13.43
CA VAL A 404 33.03 -15.39 13.21
C VAL A 404 32.77 -15.57 11.72
N ASP A 405 32.68 -14.49 10.94
CA ASP A 405 32.51 -14.56 9.48
C ASP A 405 33.67 -15.28 8.77
N ALA A 406 34.89 -15.13 9.29
CA ALA A 406 36.07 -15.82 8.78
C ALA A 406 36.19 -17.28 9.22
N GLY A 407 35.35 -17.73 10.18
CA GLY A 407 35.46 -19.06 10.80
C GLY A 407 36.76 -19.25 11.58
N THR A 408 37.34 -18.17 12.12
CA THR A 408 38.60 -18.17 12.86
C THR A 408 38.41 -18.00 14.37
N ASN A 409 37.17 -17.95 14.82
CA ASN A 409 36.82 -17.95 16.24
C ASN A 409 37.33 -19.23 16.92
N THR A 410 38.01 -19.06 18.05
CA THR A 410 38.52 -20.16 18.88
C THR A 410 37.81 -20.16 20.22
N TYR A 411 37.93 -21.27 20.96
CA TYR A 411 37.48 -21.35 22.35
C TYR A 411 37.92 -20.11 23.16
N PRO A 412 37.01 -19.47 23.92
CA PRO A 412 35.63 -19.89 24.22
C PRO A 412 34.56 -19.42 23.21
N ASN A 413 34.93 -18.82 22.08
CA ASN A 413 34.01 -18.19 21.11
C ASN A 413 33.71 -19.05 19.88
N ASP A 414 34.07 -20.33 19.90
CA ASP A 414 33.95 -21.29 18.79
C ASP A 414 32.51 -21.74 18.48
N LEU A 415 31.55 -21.52 19.39
CA LEU A 415 30.12 -21.83 19.20
C LEU A 415 29.27 -20.56 19.03
N ILE A 416 29.80 -19.60 18.28
CA ILE A 416 29.09 -18.38 17.87
C ILE A 416 28.81 -18.47 16.37
N PHE A 417 27.56 -18.24 15.99
CA PHE A 417 27.08 -18.35 14.62
C PHE A 417 26.29 -17.11 14.22
N LEU A 418 26.47 -16.66 12.98
CA LEU A 418 25.83 -15.46 12.44
C LEU A 418 25.00 -15.81 11.20
N SER A 419 23.78 -15.29 11.14
CA SER A 419 22.99 -15.30 9.90
C SER A 419 23.57 -14.34 8.86
N GLN A 420 23.08 -14.42 7.62
CA GLN A 420 23.20 -13.30 6.67
C GLN A 420 22.36 -12.09 7.13
N PRO A 421 22.67 -10.87 6.67
CA PRO A 421 21.95 -9.67 7.09
C PRO A 421 20.59 -9.55 6.39
N GLN A 422 19.60 -10.28 6.90
CA GLN A 422 18.24 -10.38 6.35
C GLN A 422 17.24 -9.45 7.05
N LEU A 423 17.50 -9.03 8.29
CA LEU A 423 16.58 -8.17 9.02
C LEU A 423 16.68 -6.72 8.54
N THR A 424 15.56 -6.07 8.27
CA THR A 424 15.52 -4.67 7.81
C THR A 424 14.96 -3.75 8.89
N LEU A 425 15.55 -2.56 9.05
CA LEU A 425 15.09 -1.56 10.01
C LEU A 425 13.61 -1.20 9.82
N GLY A 426 12.83 -1.23 10.90
CA GLY A 426 11.44 -0.79 10.89
C GLY A 426 10.44 -1.79 10.33
N HIS A 427 10.90 -2.96 9.87
CA HIS A 427 10.06 -4.01 9.31
C HIS A 427 9.97 -5.21 10.25
N TRP A 428 8.76 -5.78 10.36
CA TRP A 428 8.55 -7.06 11.04
C TRP A 428 9.09 -8.19 10.19
N ASN A 429 9.84 -9.09 10.83
CA ASN A 429 10.32 -10.33 10.24
C ASN A 429 10.10 -11.45 11.26
N HIS A 430 9.71 -12.63 10.78
CA HIS A 430 9.74 -13.85 11.57
C HIS A 430 11.14 -14.46 11.49
N VAL A 431 11.72 -14.78 12.64
CA VAL A 431 13.02 -15.45 12.72
C VAL A 431 12.83 -16.80 13.38
N ALA A 432 13.46 -17.85 12.83
CA ALA A 432 13.68 -19.08 13.56
C ALA A 432 15.13 -19.57 13.43
N VAL A 433 15.66 -20.18 14.48
CA VAL A 433 16.99 -20.81 14.50
C VAL A 433 16.82 -22.23 15.02
N THR A 434 17.25 -23.20 14.22
CA THR A 434 17.00 -24.62 14.49
C THR A 434 18.29 -25.42 14.48
N TRP A 435 18.40 -26.39 15.40
CA TRP A 435 19.47 -27.38 15.39
C TRP A 435 19.06 -28.62 16.19
N GLY A 436 19.57 -29.80 15.82
CA GLY A 436 19.39 -31.03 16.58
C GLY A 436 20.59 -31.97 16.46
N ALA A 437 20.95 -32.63 17.55
CA ALA A 437 22.08 -33.55 17.63
C ALA A 437 21.94 -34.76 16.70
N LEU A 438 20.71 -35.19 16.41
CA LEU A 438 20.42 -36.29 15.49
C LEU A 438 19.81 -35.80 14.17
N HIS A 439 19.79 -34.49 13.94
CA HIS A 439 19.16 -33.87 12.78
C HIS A 439 20.21 -33.32 11.82
N ASN A 440 20.07 -33.65 10.53
CA ASN A 440 20.91 -33.15 9.43
C ASN A 440 22.42 -33.13 9.75
N ASP A 441 22.99 -34.24 10.22
CA ASP A 441 24.43 -34.38 10.52
C ASP A 441 24.98 -33.25 11.42
N HIS A 442 24.24 -32.92 12.49
CA HIS A 442 24.57 -31.84 13.43
C HIS A 442 24.57 -30.43 12.83
N THR A 443 23.95 -30.24 11.66
CA THR A 443 23.82 -28.93 11.03
C THR A 443 22.60 -28.17 11.57
N GLY A 444 22.81 -26.89 11.86
CA GLY A 444 21.77 -25.95 12.22
C GLY A 444 21.53 -24.93 11.10
N SER A 445 20.41 -24.24 11.17
CA SER A 445 19.96 -23.33 10.11
C SER A 445 19.19 -22.13 10.67
N PHE A 446 19.33 -21.00 9.99
CA PHE A 446 18.53 -19.80 10.22
C PHE A 446 17.35 -19.78 9.23
N TRP A 447 16.24 -19.21 9.67
CA TRP A 447 15.01 -19.07 8.90
C TRP A 447 14.49 -17.65 9.03
N PHE A 448 14.06 -17.07 7.92
CA PHE A 448 13.46 -15.73 7.86
C PHE A 448 12.14 -15.81 7.11
N ASP A 449 11.07 -15.30 7.72
CA ASP A 449 9.72 -15.24 7.13
C ASP A 449 9.18 -16.59 6.64
N GLY A 450 9.62 -17.68 7.29
CA GLY A 450 9.22 -19.05 6.98
C GLY A 450 10.11 -19.75 5.94
N GLU A 451 11.14 -19.07 5.42
CA GLU A 451 12.08 -19.63 4.46
C GLU A 451 13.47 -19.84 5.06
N GLU A 452 14.09 -20.97 4.71
CA GLU A 452 15.43 -21.33 5.17
C GLU A 452 16.49 -20.43 4.52
N GLU A 453 17.42 -19.92 5.32
CA GLU A 453 18.54 -19.14 4.82
C GLU A 453 19.66 -20.07 4.34
N THR A 454 19.71 -20.27 3.02
CA THR A 454 20.57 -21.32 2.45
C THR A 454 22.07 -21.01 2.42
N LYS A 455 22.48 -19.78 2.79
CA LYS A 455 23.89 -19.35 2.70
C LYS A 455 24.65 -19.53 4.01
N THR A 456 23.96 -19.60 5.15
CA THR A 456 24.58 -19.88 6.45
C THR A 456 23.98 -21.14 7.05
N LYS A 457 24.75 -22.23 6.95
CA LYS A 457 24.58 -23.40 7.81
C LYS A 457 25.69 -23.39 8.83
N PHE A 458 25.36 -23.75 10.05
CA PHE A 458 26.35 -23.93 11.10
C PHE A 458 26.38 -25.38 11.54
N ILE A 459 27.51 -25.81 12.08
CA ILE A 459 27.68 -27.16 12.60
C ILE A 459 28.00 -27.03 14.08
N VAL A 460 27.25 -27.74 14.92
CA VAL A 460 27.57 -27.85 16.34
C VAL A 460 28.13 -29.26 16.54
N PRO A 461 29.45 -29.44 16.72
CA PRO A 461 30.09 -30.75 16.81
C PRO A 461 29.88 -31.39 18.18
N SER A 462 28.62 -31.47 18.64
CA SER A 462 28.24 -32.01 19.94
C SER A 462 26.95 -32.81 19.87
N ALA A 463 26.81 -33.79 20.74
CA ALA A 463 25.58 -34.55 20.95
C ALA A 463 24.59 -33.82 21.90
N SER A 464 25.04 -32.75 22.55
CA SER A 464 24.19 -31.90 23.39
C SER A 464 24.68 -30.45 23.43
N ILE A 465 23.77 -29.56 23.74
CA ILE A 465 24.04 -28.14 24.02
C ILE A 465 23.58 -27.87 25.47
N ASN A 466 24.17 -26.85 26.10
CA ASN A 466 24.19 -26.64 27.56
C ASN A 466 25.23 -27.53 28.25
N THR A 467 26.51 -27.27 27.99
CA THR A 467 27.62 -27.76 28.81
C THR A 467 27.88 -26.78 29.95
N GLY A 468 26.87 -26.52 30.79
CA GLY A 468 27.16 -25.96 32.10
C GLY A 468 28.26 -26.83 32.70
N SER A 469 29.36 -26.22 33.17
CA SER A 469 30.45 -26.99 33.77
C SER A 469 29.87 -28.02 34.73
N THR A 470 30.47 -29.18 34.87
CA THR A 470 30.00 -30.21 35.81
C THR A 470 29.90 -29.71 37.26
N ALA A 471 30.36 -28.50 37.58
CA ALA A 471 30.12 -27.77 38.83
C ALA A 471 28.80 -26.95 38.85
N LEU A 472 28.26 -26.55 37.69
CA LEU A 472 26.95 -25.92 37.48
C LEU A 472 25.83 -26.94 37.26
N MET A 473 26.14 -28.22 37.06
CA MET A 473 25.16 -29.32 37.08
C MET A 473 24.94 -29.88 38.50
N SER A 474 25.29 -29.11 39.53
CA SER A 474 24.79 -29.43 40.86
C SER A 474 23.27 -29.15 40.88
N PRO A 475 22.44 -30.01 41.48
CA PRO A 475 20.97 -29.86 41.61
C PRO A 475 20.51 -28.60 42.41
N TYR A 476 21.34 -27.55 42.46
CA TYR A 476 21.20 -26.36 43.29
C TYR A 476 21.31 -25.02 42.53
N THR A 477 21.46 -25.00 41.19
CA THR A 477 21.73 -23.76 40.42
C THR A 477 20.56 -23.31 39.55
N PHE A 478 19.66 -22.54 40.16
CA PHE A 478 18.63 -21.77 39.47
C PHE A 478 19.21 -20.87 38.36
N ASN A 479 18.73 -21.04 37.12
CA ASN A 479 19.19 -20.29 35.95
C ASN A 479 17.99 -19.67 35.21
N PRO A 480 17.64 -18.39 35.43
CA PRO A 480 16.47 -17.77 34.82
C PRO A 480 16.68 -17.45 33.33
N LEU A 481 15.58 -17.33 32.60
CA LEU A 481 15.55 -16.87 31.21
C LEU A 481 15.37 -15.35 31.16
N PHE A 482 16.33 -14.64 30.59
CA PHE A 482 16.28 -13.20 30.38
C PHE A 482 15.74 -12.92 28.98
N ILE A 483 14.75 -12.03 28.86
CA ILE A 483 14.24 -11.51 27.59
C ILE A 483 14.48 -10.01 27.55
N GLY A 484 15.08 -9.55 26.45
CA GLY A 484 15.34 -8.14 26.19
C GLY A 484 16.66 -7.59 26.75
N ASN A 485 17.50 -8.42 27.38
CA ASN A 485 18.83 -8.03 27.86
C ASN A 485 19.73 -9.27 28.08
N TYR A 486 21.04 -9.06 28.24
CA TYR A 486 22.02 -10.10 28.52
C TYR A 486 22.50 -9.99 29.97
N PHE A 487 22.51 -11.10 30.70
CA PHE A 487 23.03 -11.13 32.06
C PHE A 487 24.53 -11.42 32.07
N ASP A 488 25.31 -10.39 32.38
CA ASP A 488 26.76 -10.42 32.55
C ASP A 488 27.14 -10.30 34.04
N GLY A 489 26.52 -11.15 34.85
CA GLY A 489 26.81 -11.23 36.28
C GLY A 489 27.36 -12.60 36.67
N PRO A 490 27.86 -12.76 37.89
CA PRO A 490 28.40 -14.03 38.36
C PRO A 490 27.33 -15.14 38.32
N ALA A 491 27.64 -16.25 37.63
CA ALA A 491 26.78 -17.42 37.48
C ALA A 491 26.60 -18.25 38.76
N LEU A 492 27.51 -18.11 39.74
CA LEU A 492 27.54 -18.84 41.02
C LEU A 492 27.87 -17.91 42.17
N ILE A 493 27.20 -18.12 43.31
CA ILE A 493 27.78 -17.74 44.60
C ILE A 493 27.51 -18.83 45.64
N ASP A 494 28.58 -19.13 46.38
CA ASP A 494 28.73 -20.16 47.37
C ASP A 494 28.12 -19.71 48.71
N ARG A 495 26.99 -20.35 49.08
CA ARG A 495 26.50 -20.64 50.45
C ARG A 495 26.50 -19.52 51.53
N SER A 496 26.65 -18.23 51.23
CA SER A 496 26.64 -17.17 52.26
C SER A 496 25.53 -16.13 52.05
N PRO A 497 24.48 -16.11 52.91
CA PRO A 497 23.32 -15.20 52.77
C PRO A 497 23.62 -13.70 52.81
N ALA A 498 24.83 -13.27 53.19
CA ALA A 498 25.12 -11.86 53.47
C ALA A 498 25.78 -11.10 52.31
N ASP A 499 26.45 -11.79 51.37
CA ASP A 499 27.27 -11.17 50.32
C ASP A 499 26.92 -11.66 48.89
N ASP A 500 25.87 -12.47 48.74
CA ASP A 500 25.52 -13.14 47.49
C ASP A 500 24.68 -12.23 46.54
N ILE A 501 25.35 -11.67 45.51
CA ILE A 501 24.81 -10.89 44.36
C ILE A 501 24.51 -11.72 43.07
N GLY A 502 24.05 -12.97 43.19
CA GLY A 502 23.87 -13.89 42.06
C GLY A 502 22.49 -13.84 41.41
N VAL A 503 22.26 -14.54 40.29
CA VAL A 503 20.96 -14.59 39.56
C VAL A 503 19.72 -14.88 40.43
N LYS A 504 19.90 -15.60 41.54
CA LYS A 504 18.84 -15.88 42.53
C LYS A 504 18.35 -14.63 43.27
N GLY A 505 19.20 -13.62 43.41
CA GLY A 505 18.88 -12.34 44.05
C GLY A 505 17.78 -11.56 43.34
N PHE A 506 17.54 -11.82 42.04
CA PHE A 506 16.37 -11.27 41.35
C PHE A 506 15.04 -11.79 41.91
N PHE A 507 15.04 -12.92 42.62
CA PHE A 507 13.86 -13.61 43.13
C PHE A 507 13.89 -13.72 44.67
N ASN A 508 14.38 -12.67 45.32
CA ASN A 508 14.44 -12.57 46.77
C ASN A 508 13.03 -12.39 47.40
N PRO A 509 12.84 -12.64 48.71
CA PRO A 509 11.55 -12.50 49.38
C PRO A 509 10.92 -11.09 49.28
N GLY A 510 11.75 -10.05 49.18
CA GLY A 510 11.29 -8.66 49.00
C GLY A 510 10.64 -8.46 47.63
N ALA A 511 11.30 -8.90 46.56
CA ALA A 511 10.76 -8.90 45.21
C ALA A 511 9.50 -9.76 45.11
N ALA A 512 9.51 -10.98 45.66
CA ALA A 512 8.33 -11.86 45.66
C ALA A 512 7.13 -11.21 46.34
N SER A 513 7.33 -10.59 47.51
CA SER A 513 6.23 -9.92 48.23
C SER A 513 5.76 -8.63 47.55
N THR A 514 6.62 -7.90 46.86
CA THR A 514 6.27 -6.59 46.28
C THR A 514 5.75 -6.72 44.85
N GLU A 515 6.40 -7.55 44.03
CA GLU A 515 6.17 -7.68 42.59
C GLU A 515 5.37 -8.94 42.23
N GLY A 516 5.22 -9.88 43.18
CA GLY A 516 4.48 -11.13 42.97
C GLY A 516 5.26 -12.18 42.16
N VAL A 517 6.58 -12.07 42.12
CA VAL A 517 7.45 -13.00 41.39
C VAL A 517 7.74 -14.27 42.19
N TYR A 518 8.33 -15.28 41.53
CA TYR A 518 8.82 -16.50 42.19
C TYR A 518 9.70 -16.16 43.40
N ASN A 519 9.53 -16.89 44.50
CA ASN A 519 10.33 -16.70 45.71
C ASN A 519 11.35 -17.84 45.82
N PHE A 520 12.64 -17.53 45.65
CA PHE A 520 13.70 -18.53 45.84
C PHE A 520 13.89 -18.90 47.32
N GLY A 521 13.34 -18.11 48.26
CA GLY A 521 13.30 -18.45 49.68
C GLY A 521 14.56 -18.07 50.48
N VAL A 522 15.53 -17.41 49.85
CA VAL A 522 16.77 -16.94 50.49
C VAL A 522 16.86 -15.42 50.44
N SER A 523 17.27 -14.80 51.54
CA SER A 523 17.49 -13.36 51.64
C SER A 523 18.80 -12.96 50.97
N MET A 524 18.84 -13.01 49.64
CA MET A 524 19.97 -12.53 48.83
C MET A 524 19.83 -11.06 48.47
N LEU A 525 20.95 -10.39 48.24
CA LEU A 525 20.96 -9.03 47.70
C LEU A 525 20.55 -9.06 46.23
N GLU A 526 19.82 -8.04 45.83
CA GLU A 526 19.47 -7.83 44.43
C GLU A 526 20.73 -7.56 43.58
N PRO A 527 20.89 -8.23 42.42
CA PRO A 527 22.04 -7.99 41.54
C PRO A 527 22.13 -6.54 41.07
N SER A 528 23.36 -6.05 40.91
CA SER A 528 23.61 -4.70 40.43
C SER A 528 23.00 -4.49 39.04
N PRO A 529 22.37 -3.33 38.76
CA PRO A 529 21.91 -2.97 37.41
C PRO A 529 22.99 -3.10 36.33
N GLY A 530 24.27 -2.94 36.67
CA GLY A 530 25.40 -3.08 35.73
C GLY A 530 25.57 -4.50 35.14
N THR A 531 24.94 -5.51 35.73
CA THR A 531 24.93 -6.90 35.19
C THR A 531 24.02 -7.07 33.98
N LEU A 532 23.24 -6.04 33.61
CA LEU A 532 22.36 -6.03 32.44
C LEU A 532 22.72 -4.80 31.60
N SER A 533 23.63 -4.98 30.65
CA SER A 533 24.27 -3.89 29.88
C SER A 533 24.08 -4.02 28.36
N HIS A 534 23.31 -5.01 27.90
CA HIS A 534 23.05 -5.26 26.48
C HIS A 534 21.55 -5.19 26.16
N PRO A 535 20.91 -4.04 26.44
CA PRO A 535 19.48 -3.87 26.27
C PRO A 535 19.10 -4.08 24.82
N CYS A 536 17.96 -4.73 24.63
CA CYS A 536 17.37 -4.87 23.32
C CYS A 536 16.79 -3.53 22.85
N ASN A 537 16.80 -3.31 21.54
CA ASN A 537 16.20 -2.13 20.94
C ASN A 537 15.35 -2.52 19.73
N VAL A 538 14.31 -3.28 20.00
CA VAL A 538 13.42 -3.87 19.01
C VAL A 538 12.02 -4.00 19.58
N GLU A 539 11.04 -4.10 18.69
CA GLU A 539 9.74 -4.66 19.06
C GLU A 539 9.76 -6.17 18.85
N LEU A 540 9.25 -6.91 19.84
CA LEU A 540 9.13 -8.36 19.83
C LEU A 540 7.67 -8.78 19.93
N ALA A 541 7.35 -9.89 19.27
CA ALA A 541 6.12 -10.62 19.50
C ALA A 541 6.37 -12.11 19.36
N ASP A 542 5.46 -12.90 19.94
CA ASP A 542 5.34 -14.33 19.62
C ASP A 542 6.65 -15.13 19.83
N ILE A 543 7.29 -14.93 20.99
CA ILE A 543 8.57 -15.56 21.33
C ILE A 543 8.31 -17.01 21.76
N ARG A 544 9.02 -17.95 21.15
CA ARG A 544 8.86 -19.39 21.33
C ARG A 544 10.21 -20.06 21.50
N ILE A 545 10.28 -21.01 22.42
CA ILE A 545 11.43 -21.91 22.60
C ILE A 545 10.90 -23.33 22.56
N TYR A 546 11.41 -24.11 21.61
CA TYR A 546 11.20 -25.55 21.53
C TYR A 546 12.49 -26.26 21.91
N GLY A 547 12.39 -27.36 22.66
CA GLY A 547 13.51 -28.24 22.99
C GLY A 547 13.81 -29.29 21.93
N ASP A 548 13.34 -29.08 20.70
CA ASP A 548 13.61 -29.93 19.54
C ASP A 548 13.49 -29.12 18.24
N VAL A 549 13.95 -29.69 17.13
CA VAL A 549 13.72 -29.17 15.78
C VAL A 549 12.24 -29.35 15.42
N ILE A 550 11.57 -28.28 15.03
CA ILE A 550 10.20 -28.36 14.51
C ILE A 550 10.20 -28.51 12.97
N PRO A 551 9.17 -29.15 12.38
CA PRO A 551 9.10 -29.33 10.92
C PRO A 551 9.09 -28.01 10.15
N ARG A 552 9.63 -28.00 8.92
CA ARG A 552 9.66 -26.83 8.02
C ARG A 552 8.30 -26.16 7.87
N ASP A 553 7.24 -26.94 7.67
CA ASP A 553 5.88 -26.41 7.52
C ASP A 553 5.40 -25.70 8.79
N SER A 554 5.83 -26.16 9.97
CA SER A 554 5.54 -25.52 11.25
C SER A 554 6.32 -24.22 11.44
N ILE A 555 7.54 -24.12 10.93
CA ILE A 555 8.31 -22.86 10.90
C ILE A 555 7.65 -21.85 9.96
N SER A 556 7.18 -22.32 8.80
CA SER A 556 6.44 -21.48 7.85
C SER A 556 5.12 -21.00 8.44
N SER A 557 4.31 -21.88 9.05
CA SER A 557 3.04 -21.49 9.67
C SER A 557 3.24 -20.58 10.88
N ALA A 558 4.32 -20.76 11.64
CA ALA A 558 4.69 -19.91 12.76
C ALA A 558 4.91 -18.45 12.38
N SER A 559 5.21 -18.15 11.10
CA SER A 559 5.40 -16.78 10.64
C SER A 559 4.12 -15.96 10.57
N TYR A 560 2.94 -16.60 10.56
CA TYR A 560 1.63 -15.93 10.50
C TYR A 560 0.58 -16.44 11.51
N GLN A 561 0.87 -17.50 12.28
CA GLN A 561 -0.04 -18.06 13.28
C GLN A 561 0.70 -18.50 14.55
N GLY A 562 0.03 -18.34 15.70
CA GLY A 562 0.43 -18.89 17.01
C GLY A 562 0.49 -20.42 17.03
N PRO A 563 1.10 -21.05 18.04
CA PRO A 563 1.05 -22.49 18.21
C PRO A 563 -0.35 -22.97 18.61
N ASP A 564 -0.88 -23.96 17.88
CA ASP A 564 -2.21 -24.55 18.16
C ASP A 564 -2.23 -25.44 19.42
N ASN A 565 -1.05 -25.90 19.86
CA ASN A 565 -0.89 -26.77 21.00
C ASN A 565 0.29 -26.31 21.86
N LEU A 566 0.06 -26.22 23.17
CA LEU A 566 1.05 -25.81 24.16
C LEU A 566 1.76 -27.00 24.81
N SER A 567 1.72 -28.20 24.21
CA SER A 567 2.39 -29.40 24.72
C SER A 567 3.54 -29.86 23.82
N GLY A 568 4.15 -31.00 24.12
CA GLY A 568 5.28 -31.55 23.37
C GLY A 568 6.59 -30.81 23.65
N SER A 569 7.35 -30.51 22.60
CA SER A 569 8.67 -29.90 22.70
C SER A 569 8.65 -28.40 23.04
N LEU A 570 7.49 -27.73 23.02
CA LEU A 570 7.37 -26.32 23.41
C LEU A 570 7.71 -26.14 24.90
N LYS A 571 8.75 -25.35 25.18
CA LYS A 571 9.27 -25.06 26.53
C LYS A 571 8.88 -23.66 27.03
N PHE A 572 8.72 -22.70 26.12
CA PHE A 572 8.38 -21.30 26.45
C PHE A 572 7.53 -20.68 25.35
N TYR A 573 6.51 -19.90 25.72
CA TYR A 573 5.68 -19.16 24.77
C TYR A 573 5.19 -17.81 25.31
N LEU A 574 5.55 -16.72 24.64
CA LEU A 574 5.17 -15.35 25.01
C LEU A 574 4.57 -14.56 23.81
N PRO A 575 3.23 -14.42 23.74
CA PRO A 575 2.52 -13.76 22.64
C PRO A 575 2.09 -12.28 22.84
N PRO A 576 2.72 -11.51 23.74
CA PRO A 576 2.19 -10.24 24.32
C PRO A 576 0.66 -10.08 24.53
N PHE A 577 -0.07 -11.13 24.90
CA PHE A 577 -1.52 -11.04 25.05
C PHE A 577 -1.95 -10.58 26.45
N PHE A 578 -2.96 -9.71 26.50
CA PHE A 578 -3.64 -9.40 27.74
C PHE A 578 -4.35 -10.65 28.29
N THR A 579 -4.09 -10.97 29.54
CA THR A 579 -4.81 -11.98 30.31
C THR A 579 -5.46 -11.32 31.52
N LYS A 580 -6.63 -11.81 31.94
CA LYS A 580 -7.31 -11.33 33.17
C LYS A 580 -6.71 -11.93 34.44
N ASP A 581 -5.48 -12.38 34.37
CA ASP A 581 -4.75 -13.02 35.44
C ASP A 581 -3.42 -12.30 35.65
N SER A 582 -2.99 -12.23 36.90
CA SER A 582 -1.72 -11.65 37.29
C SER A 582 -1.28 -12.26 38.62
N PRO A 583 0.02 -12.24 38.93
CA PRO A 583 0.48 -12.57 40.26
C PRO A 583 -0.06 -11.57 41.29
N LYS A 584 -0.16 -12.02 42.54
CA LYS A 584 -0.53 -11.19 43.68
C LYS A 584 0.66 -10.31 44.07
N ARG A 585 0.53 -8.99 43.89
CA ARG A 585 1.61 -8.00 44.10
C ARG A 585 1.09 -6.75 44.80
N LYS A 586 1.98 -5.82 45.13
CA LYS A 586 1.58 -4.47 45.55
C LYS A 586 1.09 -3.70 44.32
N VAL A 587 -0.17 -3.29 44.34
CA VAL A 587 -0.82 -2.50 43.29
C VAL A 587 -1.16 -1.14 43.88
N LEU A 588 -0.78 -0.06 43.20
CA LEU A 588 -1.06 1.30 43.64
C LEU A 588 -2.56 1.56 43.68
N GLN A 589 -3.06 2.18 44.75
CA GLN A 589 -4.42 2.73 44.82
C GLN A 589 -4.36 4.25 44.65
N THR A 590 -3.33 4.85 45.24
CA THR A 590 -2.93 6.24 45.07
C THR A 590 -1.40 6.29 44.94
N PRO A 591 -0.78 7.42 44.57
CA PRO A 591 0.68 7.55 44.58
C PRO A 591 1.35 7.26 45.94
N PHE A 592 0.59 7.24 47.03
CA PHE A 592 1.11 7.07 48.39
C PHE A 592 0.61 5.80 49.09
N GLN A 593 -0.27 5.02 48.44
CA GLN A 593 -0.90 3.84 49.03
C GLN A 593 -0.95 2.71 48.01
N SER A 594 -0.58 1.51 48.45
CA SER A 594 -0.69 0.29 47.66
C SER A 594 -1.39 -0.81 48.46
N THR A 595 -1.98 -1.75 47.74
CA THR A 595 -2.65 -2.92 48.32
C THR A 595 -2.15 -4.20 47.66
N GLN A 596 -2.13 -5.30 48.42
CA GLN A 596 -1.64 -6.59 47.93
C GLN A 596 -2.76 -7.35 47.21
N ARG A 597 -2.77 -7.37 45.87
CA ARG A 597 -3.82 -8.01 45.08
C ARG A 597 -3.36 -8.49 43.70
N THR A 598 -4.22 -9.22 43.01
CA THR A 598 -4.12 -9.51 41.58
C THR A 598 -4.85 -8.44 40.77
N THR A 599 -4.61 -8.39 39.47
CA THR A 599 -5.26 -7.47 38.53
C THR A 599 -5.88 -8.24 37.37
N ASP A 600 -7.07 -7.80 36.93
CA ASP A 600 -7.85 -8.42 35.85
C ASP A 600 -8.24 -7.40 34.76
N THR A 601 -7.65 -6.21 34.81
CA THR A 601 -7.85 -5.09 33.89
C THR A 601 -6.53 -4.70 33.21
N PRO A 602 -6.56 -4.11 31.99
CA PRO A 602 -5.35 -3.75 31.25
C PRO A 602 -4.51 -2.64 31.92
N PHE A 603 -5.15 -1.81 32.75
CA PHE A 603 -4.51 -0.75 33.52
C PHE A 603 -5.08 -0.72 34.94
N ASN A 604 -4.40 -0.01 35.83
CA ASN A 604 -4.79 0.13 37.22
C ASN A 604 -6.01 1.04 37.38
N VAL A 605 -7.20 0.42 37.45
CA VAL A 605 -8.49 1.11 37.50
C VAL A 605 -8.65 1.96 38.75
N GLU A 606 -8.15 1.50 39.91
CA GLU A 606 -8.25 2.25 41.17
C GLU A 606 -7.42 3.52 41.13
N LEU A 607 -6.17 3.42 40.66
CA LEU A 607 -5.31 4.58 40.51
C LEU A 607 -5.87 5.58 39.48
N SER A 608 -6.40 5.06 38.37
CA SER A 608 -6.95 5.89 37.29
C SER A 608 -8.23 6.61 37.68
N PHE A 609 -9.23 5.91 38.21
CA PHE A 609 -10.50 6.55 38.57
C PHE A 609 -10.49 7.20 39.96
N GLY A 610 -9.61 6.77 40.87
CA GLY A 610 -9.48 7.39 42.18
C GLY A 610 -8.78 8.75 42.11
N VAL A 611 -7.64 8.82 41.43
CA VAL A 611 -6.75 9.99 41.49
C VAL A 611 -6.17 10.41 40.14
N ASN A 612 -6.74 9.93 39.02
CA ASN A 612 -6.27 10.23 37.67
C ASN A 612 -4.80 9.83 37.41
N GLY A 613 -4.30 8.83 38.15
CA GLY A 613 -2.98 8.27 37.88
C GLY A 613 -3.01 7.33 36.69
N ARG A 614 -1.84 7.10 36.08
CA ARG A 614 -1.68 6.24 34.92
C ARG A 614 -0.66 5.18 35.25
N ASP A 615 -1.11 3.93 35.24
CA ASP A 615 -0.30 2.76 35.55
C ASP A 615 -0.87 1.58 34.75
N ILE A 616 -0.03 0.97 33.92
CA ILE A 616 -0.41 -0.19 33.10
C ILE A 616 -0.18 -1.42 33.94
N ASN A 617 -1.14 -2.35 33.94
CA ASN A 617 -0.93 -3.64 34.60
C ASN A 617 -0.06 -4.53 33.69
N LEU A 618 1.23 -4.18 33.54
CA LEU A 618 2.13 -4.82 32.59
C LEU A 618 2.25 -6.33 32.82
N GLN A 619 2.13 -6.79 34.07
CA GLN A 619 2.13 -8.20 34.45
C GLN A 619 1.05 -9.01 33.70
N ASN A 620 -0.11 -8.42 33.41
CA ASN A 620 -1.20 -9.07 32.67
C ASN A 620 -0.87 -9.34 31.20
N TYR A 621 0.16 -8.70 30.65
CA TYR A 621 0.63 -8.85 29.27
C TYR A 621 1.85 -9.76 29.13
N CYS A 622 2.51 -10.07 30.25
CA CYS A 622 3.78 -10.79 30.28
C CYS A 622 3.64 -12.23 30.81
N ARG A 623 2.43 -12.79 30.85
CA ARG A 623 2.25 -14.20 31.20
C ARG A 623 2.81 -15.08 30.07
N GLU A 624 3.70 -16.01 30.40
CA GLU A 624 4.08 -17.05 29.45
C GLU A 624 3.04 -18.19 29.49
N PHE A 625 2.69 -18.73 28.33
CA PHE A 625 1.49 -19.57 28.18
C PHE A 625 1.76 -21.07 28.34
N ARG A 626 3.03 -21.51 28.30
CA ARG A 626 3.38 -22.94 28.40
C ARG A 626 3.20 -23.48 29.82
N ARG A 627 3.67 -22.75 30.84
CA ARG A 627 3.52 -23.10 32.27
C ARG A 627 2.64 -22.11 33.04
N GLY A 628 2.38 -20.92 32.48
CA GLY A 628 1.66 -19.87 33.19
C GLY A 628 2.54 -19.03 34.12
N ASN A 629 3.86 -19.05 33.92
CA ASN A 629 4.81 -18.28 34.72
C ASN A 629 4.75 -16.78 34.38
N TYR A 630 5.14 -15.96 35.35
CA TYR A 630 5.26 -14.52 35.20
C TYR A 630 6.72 -14.09 35.41
N PRO A 631 7.23 -13.15 34.60
CA PRO A 631 8.58 -12.66 34.76
C PRO A 631 8.63 -11.63 35.89
N ARG A 632 9.83 -11.42 36.38
CA ARG A 632 10.18 -10.16 37.01
C ARG A 632 10.30 -9.06 35.97
N LEU A 633 9.64 -7.92 36.22
CA LEU A 633 9.65 -6.74 35.35
C LEU A 633 10.75 -5.77 35.80
N PHE A 634 12.00 -6.19 35.69
CA PHE A 634 13.13 -5.46 36.26
C PHE A 634 13.35 -4.12 35.52
N PHE A 635 13.19 -3.00 36.23
CA PHE A 635 13.23 -1.63 35.69
C PHE A 635 12.22 -1.33 34.56
N LEU A 636 11.10 -2.06 34.51
CA LEU A 636 10.07 -1.91 33.47
C LEU A 636 8.74 -1.29 33.94
N THR A 637 8.61 -0.97 35.24
CA THR A 637 7.38 -0.45 35.86
C THR A 637 7.64 0.68 36.83
#